data_AF-A0A0L0F8F3-F1
#
_entry.id   AF-A0A0L0F8F3-F1
#
_cell.length_a   1.000
_cell.length_b   1.000
_cell.length_c   1.000
_cell.angle_alpha   90.00
_cell.angle_beta   90.00
_cell.angle_gamma   90.00
#
_symmetry.space_group_name_H-M   'P 1'
#
loop_
_entity.id
_entity.type
_entity.pdbx_description
1 polymer ?
#
loop_
_entity_poly.entity_id
_entity_poly.type
_entity_poly.pdbx_seq_one_letter_code
_entity_poly.pdbx_strand_id
1 'polypeptide(L)' 'MSGGTEGNELSLSNLLEEVPECLLRLCRMIVSGFFTPEHRLITELLMVKSSLKEADFTDLLLLHKPQ' A
#
# COMPACT_ATOMS: atom_id res chain seq x y z
N MET A 1 -38.02 -23.24 17.87
CA MET A 1 -36.63 -23.04 18.32
C MET A 1 -35.75 -23.22 17.10
N SER A 2 -35.47 -22.14 16.37
CA SER A 2 -34.62 -22.18 15.18
C SER A 2 -33.33 -21.45 15.53
N GLY A 3 -32.29 -22.21 15.83
CA GLY A 3 -30.94 -21.69 16.02
C GLY A 3 -30.41 -21.22 14.67
N GLY A 4 -30.25 -19.90 14.53
CA GLY A 4 -29.58 -19.31 13.39
C GLY A 4 -28.08 -19.57 13.49
N THR A 5 -27.57 -20.34 12.53
CA THR A 5 -26.14 -20.42 12.24
C THR A 5 -25.76 -19.13 11.54
N GLU A 6 -25.43 -18.09 12.31
CA GLU A 6 -24.77 -16.89 11.77
C GLU A 6 -23.36 -17.28 11.37
N GLY A 7 -23.24 -17.70 10.12
CA GLY A 7 -21.97 -17.87 9.44
C GLY A 7 -21.24 -16.53 9.45
N ASN A 8 -20.08 -16.55 10.06
CA ASN A 8 -19.10 -15.47 10.10
C ASN A 8 -18.54 -15.23 8.68
N GLU A 9 -19.36 -14.73 7.76
CA GLU A 9 -18.91 -14.18 6.48
C GLU A 9 -18.25 -12.82 6.75
N LEU A 10 -16.99 -12.85 7.16
CA LEU A 10 -16.11 -11.70 7.04
C LEU A 10 -16.04 -11.33 5.56
N SER A 11 -16.81 -10.32 5.16
CA SER A 11 -16.79 -9.68 3.86
C SER A 11 -15.33 -9.45 3.43
N LEU A 12 -14.85 -10.21 2.43
CA LEU A 12 -13.50 -10.10 1.86
C LEU A 12 -13.16 -8.65 1.48
N SER A 13 -14.18 -7.86 1.15
CA SER A 13 -14.11 -6.42 0.89
C SER A 13 -13.44 -5.65 2.03
N ASN A 14 -13.81 -5.92 3.28
CA ASN A 14 -13.29 -5.21 4.45
C ASN A 14 -11.85 -5.64 4.79
N LEU A 15 -11.45 -6.85 4.39
CA LEU A 15 -10.11 -7.39 4.59
C LEU A 15 -9.10 -6.83 3.57
N LEU A 16 -9.59 -6.28 2.46
CA LEU A 16 -8.78 -5.76 1.36
C LEU A 16 -8.56 -4.23 1.42
N GLU A 17 -9.22 -3.52 2.34
CA GLU A 17 -9.05 -2.06 2.47
C GLU A 17 -7.72 -1.67 3.13
N GLU A 18 -7.17 -2.52 4.01
CA GLU A 18 -5.90 -2.26 4.70
C GLU A 18 -4.88 -3.35 4.38
N VAL A 19 -3.70 -2.94 3.89
CA VAL A 19 -2.59 -3.87 3.66
C VAL A 19 -2.05 -4.34 5.01
N PRO A 20 -1.96 -5.66 5.28
CA PRO A 20 -1.41 -6.17 6.53
C PRO A 20 0.00 -5.64 6.83
N GLU A 21 0.24 -5.22 8.07
CA GLU A 21 1.53 -4.63 8.50
C GLU A 21 2.74 -5.55 8.24
N CYS A 22 2.55 -6.87 8.33
CA CYS A 22 3.62 -7.83 8.02
C CYS A 22 4.09 -7.76 6.56
N LEU A 23 3.17 -7.50 5.62
CA LEU A 23 3.47 -7.34 4.20
C LEU A 23 4.12 -5.98 3.93
N LEU A 24 3.66 -4.92 4.60
CA LEU A 24 4.31 -3.61 4.56
C LEU A 24 5.76 -3.70 5.03
N ARG A 25 6.00 -4.38 6.15
CA ARG A 25 7.35 -4.61 6.68
C ARG A 25 8.23 -5.40 5.73
N LEU A 26 7.70 -6.48 5.13
CA LEU A 26 8.43 -7.27 4.14
C LEU A 26 8.83 -6.43 2.93
N CYS A 27 7.89 -5.64 2.41
CA CYS A 27 8.14 -4.77 1.26
C CYS A 27 9.21 -3.72 1.58
N ARG A 28 9.18 -3.09 2.77
CA ARG A 28 10.25 -2.19 3.23
C ARG A 28 11.63 -2.84 3.25
N MET A 29 11.71 -4.10 3.72
CA MET A 29 12.97 -4.85 3.76
C MET A 29 13.51 -5.13 2.35
N ILE A 30 12.64 -5.56 1.43
CA ILE A 30 13.02 -5.84 0.05
C ILE A 30 13.49 -4.56 -0.65
N VAL A 31 12.70 -3.50 -0.58
CA VAL A 31 13.02 -2.26 -1.30
C VAL A 31 14.30 -1.61 -0.74
N SER A 32 14.50 -1.65 0.58
CA SER A 32 15.73 -1.13 1.20
C SER A 32 16.98 -1.97 0.92
N GLY A 33 16.82 -3.28 0.67
CA GLY A 33 17.94 -4.20 0.47
C GLY A 33 18.39 -4.32 -0.99
N PHE A 34 17.47 -4.14 -1.94
CA PHE A 34 17.73 -4.44 -3.35
C PHE A 34 17.62 -3.23 -4.29
N PHE A 35 17.04 -2.11 -3.84
CA PHE A 35 16.76 -0.96 -4.69
C PHE A 35 17.37 0.33 -4.15
N THR A 36 17.35 1.36 -4.98
CA THR A 36 17.89 2.68 -4.64
C THR A 36 16.96 3.43 -3.69
N PRO A 37 17.45 4.47 -3.00
CA PRO A 37 16.64 5.29 -2.09
C PRO A 37 15.38 5.89 -2.74
N GLU A 38 15.40 6.20 -4.04
CA GLU A 38 14.26 6.74 -4.78
C GLU A 38 13.09 5.73 -4.83
N HIS A 39 13.40 4.46 -5.06
CA HIS A 39 12.39 3.38 -5.07
C HIS A 39 11.77 3.21 -3.67
N ARG A 40 12.58 3.34 -2.62
CA ARG A 40 12.11 3.31 -1.24
C ARG A 40 11.13 4.44 -0.96
N LEU A 41 11.46 5.66 -1.38
CA LEU A 41 10.61 6.84 -1.19
C LEU A 41 9.25 6.68 -1.88
N ILE A 42 9.24 6.22 -3.14
CA ILE A 42 8.00 5.93 -3.89
C ILE A 42 7.17 4.85 -3.18
N THR A 43 7.83 3.81 -2.68
CA THR A 43 7.16 2.70 -2.01
C THR A 43 6.51 3.16 -0.70
N GLU A 44 7.20 3.96 0.13
CA GLU A 44 6.61 4.52 1.36
C GLU A 44 5.40 5.42 1.05
N LEU A 45 5.44 6.21 -0.03
CA LEU A 45 4.31 7.01 -0.48
C LEU A 45 3.08 6.15 -0.83
N LEU A 46 3.28 5.05 -1.55
CA LEU A 46 2.22 4.10 -1.91
C LEU A 46 1.65 3.36 -0.70
N MET A 47 2.46 3.10 0.32
CA MET A 47 2.01 2.49 1.57
C MET A 47 1.12 3.43 2.40
N VAL A 48 1.38 4.75 2.34
CA VAL A 48 0.56 5.76 3.03
C VAL A 48 -0.71 6.09 2.23
N LYS A 49 -0.63 6.11 0.90
CA LYS A 49 -1.78 6.33 0.00
C LYS A 49 -1.81 5.28 -1.09
N SER A 50 -2.81 4.40 -1.01
CA SER A 50 -3.02 3.30 -1.96
C SER A 50 -3.43 3.75 -3.36
N SER A 51 -4.01 4.95 -3.50
CA SER A 51 -4.48 5.49 -4.78
C SER A 51 -3.77 6.80 -5.11
N LEU A 52 -2.52 6.69 -5.58
CA LEU A 52 -1.78 7.79 -6.18
C LEU A 52 -1.76 7.65 -7.70
N LYS A 53 -2.06 8.75 -8.40
CA LYS A 53 -1.89 8.88 -9.85
C LYS A 53 -0.46 9.28 -10.16
N GLU A 54 -0.02 9.07 -11.39
CA GLU A 54 1.31 9.48 -11.87
C GLU A 54 1.60 10.97 -11.61
N ALA A 55 0.61 11.84 -11.83
CA ALA A 55 0.72 13.27 -11.57
C ALA A 55 1.04 13.57 -10.09
N ASP A 56 0.44 12.82 -9.16
CA ASP A 56 0.66 13.01 -7.72
C ASP A 56 2.12 12.75 -7.34
N PHE A 57 2.79 11.79 -7.99
CA PHE A 57 4.22 11.55 -7.75
C PHE A 57 5.09 12.70 -8.23
N THR A 58 4.73 13.33 -9.36
CA THR A 58 5.49 14.48 -9.87
C THR A 58 5.42 15.63 -8.87
N ASP A 59 4.22 15.91 -8.34
CA ASP A 59 3.97 16.99 -7.40
C ASP A 59 4.59 16.71 -6.02
N LEU A 60 4.44 15.48 -5.50
CA LEU A 60 4.92 15.09 -4.17
C LEU A 60 6.44 14.92 -4.10
N LEU A 61 7.06 14.44 -5.17
CA LEU A 61 8.50 14.19 -5.22
C LEU A 61 9.30 15.40 -5.72
N LEU A 62 8.62 16.50 -6.09
CA LEU A 62 9.23 17.66 -6.73
C LEU A 62 10.19 17.25 -7.86
N LEU A 63 9.87 16.16 -8.55
CA LEU A 63 10.68 15.66 -9.65
C LEU A 63 10.60 16.71 -10.74
N HIS A 64 11.66 17.49 -10.88
CA HIS A 64 11.80 18.41 -11.99
C HIS A 64 11.62 17.60 -13.27
N LYS A 65 10.53 17.85 -14.01
CA LYS A 65 10.43 17.36 -15.38
C LYS A 65 11.64 17.92 -16.13
N PRO A 66 12.55 17.08 -16.66
CA PRO A 66 13.59 17.58 -17.53
C PRO A 66 12.88 18.24 -18.73
N GLN A 67 13.20 19.52 -18.96
CA GLN A 67 12.73 20.29 -20.11
C GLN A 67 13.33 19.73 -21.40
#